data_AF-A0A7J3J688-F1
#
_entry.id   AF-A0A7J3J688-F1
#
_cell.length_a   1.000
_cell.length_b   1.000
_cell.length_c   1.000
_cell.angle_alpha   90.00
_cell.angle_beta   90.00
_cell.angle_gamma   90.00
#
_symmetry.space_group_name_H-M   'P 1'
#
loop_
_entity.id
_entity.type
_entity.pdbx_description
1 polymer ?
#
loop_
_entity_poly.entity_id
_entity_poly.type
_entity_poly.pdbx_seq_one_letter_code
_entity_poly.pdbx_strand_id
1 'polypeptide(L)'
;CYKCVDACLRSRGESAINFSQESQRLEIEVGTIIVATGYDVFDPSVLEVYGYGVYEDVMTALELERVLAPTGPTQGKILRLSDGTTPKRIAFIQCVGSRDENTNPYCSRVCCMYATKQALLIKERIPDAEILIFYIDVRAAGKGYEEFYKRAQNEGIRYVRGKVADVSKNRETKKLVIKAEDTLLGAMVETEVDLVVLSIGLIPSKATKVLSEILGLSLGPDKFFKEAHPKLRPVDTLVDGIFIAGAAQGPKDIPDSVAQASATAQKASILMSAGEYEVEAVVARVDEDLCSKCLICVPMCPFNAIVAEEKTVKIIDVLCKGCGACAAACPTKAIDAKHFKNEQILAEIKAALSVGEVN
;
A
#
# COMPACT_ATOMS: atom_id res chain seq x y z
N CYS A 1 6.12 -40.34 7.42
CA CYS A 1 6.41 -41.49 6.55
C CYS A 1 7.43 -41.19 5.43
N TYR A 2 8.06 -40.00 5.37
CA TYR A 2 9.17 -39.63 4.47
C TYR A 2 8.98 -39.81 2.94
N LYS A 3 7.83 -40.31 2.47
CA LYS A 3 7.54 -40.55 1.05
C LYS A 3 7.67 -39.32 0.14
N CYS A 4 7.51 -38.11 0.68
CA CYS A 4 7.74 -36.85 -0.05
C CYS A 4 9.23 -36.60 -0.36
N VAL A 5 10.17 -37.16 0.42
CA VAL A 5 11.60 -37.15 0.12
C VAL A 5 11.87 -37.95 -1.13
N ASP A 6 11.32 -39.17 -1.19
CA ASP A 6 11.48 -40.08 -2.33
C ASP A 6 10.77 -39.57 -3.59
N ALA A 7 9.63 -38.90 -3.42
CA ALA A 7 8.85 -38.33 -4.52
C ALA A 7 9.46 -37.05 -5.10
N CYS A 8 10.27 -36.31 -4.34
CA CYS A 8 10.89 -35.09 -4.82
C CYS A 8 12.06 -35.43 -5.75
N LEU A 9 11.87 -35.35 -7.07
CA LEU A 9 12.92 -35.69 -8.04
C LEU A 9 14.22 -34.87 -7.91
N ARG A 10 14.17 -33.70 -7.26
CA ARG A 10 15.34 -32.85 -6.95
C ARG A 10 16.15 -33.34 -5.73
N SER A 11 15.60 -34.23 -4.90
CA SER A 11 16.33 -34.86 -3.78
C SER A 11 17.25 -36.00 -4.25
N ARG A 12 17.20 -36.38 -5.54
CA ARG A 12 18.08 -37.39 -6.15
C ARG A 12 19.51 -36.85 -6.28
N GLY A 13 20.21 -36.69 -5.15
CA GLY A 13 21.62 -36.30 -5.09
C GLY A 13 21.94 -35.25 -4.02
N GLU A 14 20.94 -34.52 -3.52
CA GLU A 14 21.12 -33.44 -2.54
C GLU A 14 20.21 -33.63 -1.32
N SER A 15 20.79 -33.58 -0.12
CA SER A 15 20.10 -33.66 1.17
C SER A 15 19.38 -32.34 1.53
N ALA A 16 18.59 -31.79 0.61
CA ALA A 16 17.96 -30.49 0.77
C ALA A 16 16.67 -30.52 1.63
N ILE A 17 16.00 -31.66 1.75
CA ILE A 17 14.75 -31.79 2.54
C ILE A 17 15.10 -32.12 3.99
N ASN A 18 14.82 -31.19 4.90
CA ASN A 18 15.05 -31.35 6.33
C ASN A 18 13.77 -31.10 7.14
N PHE A 19 13.13 -32.17 7.64
CA PHE A 19 11.92 -32.06 8.48
C PHE A 19 12.19 -31.58 9.90
N SER A 20 13.44 -31.59 10.35
CA SER A 20 13.84 -31.04 11.65
C SER A 20 14.34 -29.60 11.56
N GLN A 21 14.15 -28.93 10.41
CA GLN A 21 14.45 -27.50 10.32
C GLN A 21 13.48 -26.71 11.21
N GLU A 22 14.05 -25.92 12.12
CA GLU A 22 13.31 -25.03 13.01
C GLU A 22 13.49 -23.57 12.61
N SER A 23 12.51 -22.72 12.95
CA SER A 23 12.60 -21.28 12.76
C SER A 23 13.75 -20.69 13.58
N GLN A 24 14.65 -19.97 12.92
CA GLN A 24 15.76 -19.30 13.59
C GLN A 24 15.44 -17.82 13.84
N ARG A 25 15.77 -17.33 15.03
CA ARG A 25 15.78 -15.90 15.33
C ARG A 25 17.19 -15.37 15.15
N LEU A 26 17.33 -14.35 14.31
CA LEU A 26 18.58 -13.66 14.08
C LEU A 26 18.49 -12.26 14.69
N GLU A 27 19.48 -11.90 15.48
CA GLU A 27 19.65 -10.55 15.99
C GLU A 27 20.61 -9.82 15.07
N ILE A 28 20.16 -8.71 14.47
CA ILE A 28 20.92 -7.91 13.52
C ILE A 28 20.86 -6.46 13.97
N GLU A 29 22.02 -5.87 14.23
CA GLU A 29 22.14 -4.45 14.53
C GLU A 29 22.16 -3.65 13.22
N VAL A 30 21.26 -2.67 13.09
CA VAL A 30 21.10 -1.85 11.87
C VAL A 30 20.98 -0.38 12.23
N GLY A 31 21.60 0.50 11.44
CA GLY A 31 21.50 1.95 11.62
C GLY A 31 20.26 2.56 10.96
N THR A 32 19.74 1.94 9.90
CA THR A 32 18.56 2.43 9.17
C THR A 32 17.69 1.28 8.68
N ILE A 33 16.39 1.52 8.56
CA ILE A 33 15.38 0.57 8.08
C ILE A 33 14.68 1.16 6.85
N ILE A 34 14.48 0.35 5.80
CA ILE A 34 13.73 0.73 4.60
C ILE A 34 12.51 -0.16 4.46
N VAL A 35 11.32 0.43 4.48
CA VAL A 35 10.04 -0.27 4.29
C VAL A 35 9.67 -0.24 2.82
N ALA A 36 9.84 -1.38 2.15
CA ALA A 36 9.54 -1.57 0.73
C ALA A 36 8.61 -2.78 0.49
N THR A 37 7.64 -2.99 1.38
CA THR A 37 6.75 -4.17 1.39
C THR A 37 5.70 -4.21 0.28
N GLY A 38 5.73 -3.23 -0.63
CA GLY A 38 4.83 -3.19 -1.79
C GLY A 38 3.37 -2.99 -1.41
N TYR A 39 2.50 -3.71 -2.10
CA TYR A 39 1.05 -3.57 -2.06
C TYR A 39 0.38 -4.94 -2.18
N ASP A 40 -0.90 -5.01 -1.82
CA ASP A 40 -1.79 -6.09 -2.20
C ASP A 40 -2.86 -5.57 -3.18
N VAL A 41 -3.57 -6.47 -3.83
CA VAL A 41 -4.63 -6.08 -4.78
C VAL A 41 -6.01 -6.08 -4.11
N PHE A 42 -6.87 -5.16 -4.56
CA PHE A 42 -8.25 -5.09 -4.11
C PHE A 42 -9.02 -6.36 -4.50
N ASP A 43 -9.77 -6.93 -3.55
CA ASP A 43 -10.67 -8.07 -3.80
C ASP A 43 -12.01 -7.55 -4.32
N PRO A 44 -12.36 -7.79 -5.60
CA PRO A 44 -13.59 -7.26 -6.19
C PRO A 44 -14.82 -8.10 -5.88
N SER A 45 -14.72 -9.20 -5.12
CA SER A 45 -15.89 -9.99 -4.71
C SER A 45 -16.88 -9.18 -3.86
N VAL A 46 -16.42 -8.13 -3.18
CA VAL A 46 -17.27 -7.20 -2.42
C VAL A 46 -18.13 -6.29 -3.31
N LEU A 47 -17.81 -6.21 -4.60
CA LEU A 47 -18.58 -5.44 -5.59
C LEU A 47 -19.44 -6.39 -6.42
N GLU A 48 -20.55 -6.85 -5.82
CA GLU A 48 -21.45 -7.85 -6.40
C GLU A 48 -21.92 -7.51 -7.82
N VAL A 49 -22.07 -6.21 -8.12
CA VAL A 49 -22.45 -5.68 -9.44
C VAL A 49 -21.52 -6.11 -10.59
N TYR A 50 -20.30 -6.57 -10.30
CA TYR A 50 -19.36 -7.05 -11.30
C TYR A 50 -19.30 -8.58 -11.41
N GLY A 51 -19.96 -9.31 -10.50
CA GLY A 51 -20.09 -10.77 -10.58
C GLY A 51 -18.79 -11.56 -10.46
N TYR A 52 -17.73 -10.99 -9.88
CA TYR A 52 -16.48 -11.72 -9.62
C TYR A 52 -16.70 -12.84 -8.60
N GLY A 53 -16.18 -14.03 -8.88
CA GLY A 53 -16.40 -15.23 -8.07
C GLY A 53 -17.76 -15.92 -8.29
N VAL A 54 -18.69 -15.27 -9.01
CA VAL A 54 -19.99 -15.84 -9.42
C VAL A 54 -19.97 -16.25 -10.89
N TYR A 55 -19.40 -15.40 -11.75
CA TYR A 55 -19.26 -15.67 -13.17
C TYR A 55 -17.83 -16.08 -13.51
N GLU A 56 -17.69 -17.28 -14.07
CA GLU A 56 -16.39 -17.88 -14.42
C GLU A 56 -15.56 -17.02 -15.38
N ASP A 57 -16.19 -16.29 -16.29
CA ASP A 57 -15.52 -15.45 -17.29
C ASP A 57 -15.35 -13.99 -16.84
N VAL A 58 -15.48 -13.72 -15.54
CA VAL A 58 -15.06 -12.46 -14.92
C VAL A 58 -13.75 -12.73 -14.18
N MET A 59 -12.68 -12.06 -14.60
CA MET A 59 -11.36 -12.17 -13.96
C MET A 59 -10.78 -10.80 -13.64
N THR A 60 -9.85 -10.77 -12.70
CA THR A 60 -9.07 -9.58 -12.39
C THR A 60 -7.96 -9.37 -13.41
N ALA A 61 -7.51 -8.12 -13.54
CA ALA A 61 -6.35 -7.80 -14.36
C ALA A 61 -5.06 -8.52 -13.89
N LEU A 62 -4.92 -8.83 -12.59
CA LEU A 62 -3.76 -9.58 -12.09
C LEU A 62 -3.82 -11.06 -12.48
N GLU A 63 -5.01 -11.67 -12.46
CA GLU A 63 -5.19 -13.02 -13.01
C GLU A 63 -4.89 -13.03 -14.51
N LEU A 64 -5.35 -12.00 -15.24
CA LEU A 64 -5.03 -11.85 -16.66
C LEU A 64 -3.51 -11.70 -16.89
N GLU A 65 -2.75 -11.01 -16.03
CA GLU A 65 -1.27 -11.02 -16.13
C GLU A 65 -0.70 -12.45 -16.06
N ARG A 66 -1.24 -13.30 -15.18
CA ARG A 66 -0.80 -14.71 -15.08
C ARG A 66 -1.19 -15.49 -16.32
N VAL A 67 -2.38 -15.27 -16.87
CA VAL A 67 -2.84 -15.88 -18.13
C VAL A 67 -1.97 -15.42 -19.31
N LEU A 68 -1.59 -14.14 -19.33
CA LEU A 68 -0.77 -13.57 -20.40
C LEU A 68 0.70 -14.01 -20.30
N ALA A 69 1.20 -14.41 -19.14
CA ALA A 69 2.59 -14.80 -18.98
C ALA A 69 2.91 -16.11 -19.75
N PRO A 70 3.99 -16.16 -20.55
CA PRO A 70 4.44 -17.41 -21.20
C PRO A 70 4.79 -18.53 -20.20
N THR A 71 5.23 -18.15 -19.00
CA THR A 71 5.49 -19.04 -17.85
C THR A 71 4.29 -19.16 -16.91
N GLY A 72 3.13 -18.66 -17.33
CA GLY A 72 1.88 -18.73 -16.61
C GLY A 72 1.22 -20.11 -16.68
N PRO A 73 0.15 -20.32 -15.90
CA PRO A 73 -0.58 -21.60 -15.88
C PRO A 73 -1.17 -21.98 -17.25
N THR A 74 -1.49 -20.99 -18.09
CA THR A 74 -2.03 -21.20 -19.44
C THR A 74 -0.99 -21.02 -20.55
N GLN A 75 0.29 -20.82 -20.21
CA GLN A 75 1.39 -20.59 -21.16
C GLN A 75 1.10 -19.46 -22.17
N GLY A 76 0.42 -18.38 -21.74
CA GLY A 76 0.08 -17.26 -22.60
C GLY A 76 -1.22 -17.42 -23.39
N LYS A 77 -1.90 -18.57 -23.30
CA LYS A 77 -3.20 -18.80 -23.98
C LYS A 77 -4.32 -18.12 -23.20
N ILE A 78 -5.05 -17.23 -23.87
CA ILE A 78 -6.21 -16.52 -23.31
C ILE A 78 -7.44 -17.36 -23.65
N LEU A 79 -7.96 -18.05 -22.65
CA LEU A 79 -9.14 -18.92 -22.75
C LEU A 79 -10.17 -18.49 -21.71
N ARG A 80 -11.45 -18.63 -22.07
CA ARG A 80 -12.56 -18.54 -21.14
C ARG A 80 -12.48 -19.69 -20.14
N LEU A 81 -12.77 -19.40 -18.87
CA LEU A 81 -12.73 -20.42 -17.83
C LEU A 81 -13.96 -21.33 -17.87
N SER A 82 -15.08 -20.82 -18.39
CA SER A 82 -16.33 -21.57 -18.47
C SER A 82 -16.31 -22.72 -19.49
N ASP A 83 -15.73 -22.49 -20.67
CA ASP A 83 -15.80 -23.42 -21.80
C ASP A 83 -14.46 -23.70 -22.50
N GLY A 84 -13.38 -23.06 -22.05
CA GLY A 84 -12.04 -23.23 -22.62
C GLY A 84 -11.85 -22.64 -24.01
N THR A 85 -12.81 -21.85 -24.52
CA THR A 85 -12.73 -21.24 -25.85
C THR A 85 -11.98 -19.90 -25.83
N THR A 86 -11.44 -19.48 -26.97
CA THR A 86 -10.77 -18.18 -27.10
C THR A 86 -11.82 -17.06 -27.15
N PRO A 87 -11.77 -16.07 -26.24
CA PRO A 87 -12.72 -14.96 -26.25
C PRO A 87 -12.48 -14.05 -27.47
N LYS A 88 -13.56 -13.68 -28.16
CA LYS A 88 -13.52 -12.77 -29.31
C LYS A 88 -13.86 -11.35 -28.91
N ARG A 89 -14.65 -11.16 -27.86
CA ARG A 89 -15.02 -9.84 -27.35
C ARG A 89 -14.72 -9.73 -25.87
N ILE A 90 -13.88 -8.76 -25.51
CA ILE A 90 -13.32 -8.62 -24.17
C ILE A 90 -13.57 -7.20 -23.68
N ALA A 91 -14.03 -7.07 -22.44
CA ALA A 91 -14.23 -5.77 -21.83
C ALA A 91 -13.37 -5.59 -20.58
N PHE A 92 -12.71 -4.44 -20.49
CA PHE A 92 -12.05 -3.98 -19.28
C PHE A 92 -12.94 -2.99 -18.54
N ILE A 93 -13.05 -3.16 -17.22
CA ILE A 93 -13.76 -2.24 -16.34
C ILE A 93 -12.73 -1.51 -15.50
N GLN A 94 -12.61 -0.19 -15.69
CA GLN A 94 -11.66 0.64 -14.93
C GLN A 94 -12.19 0.99 -13.54
N CYS A 95 -11.26 1.39 -12.66
CA CYS A 95 -11.57 1.91 -11.33
C CYS A 95 -12.28 0.91 -10.40
N VAL A 96 -12.04 -0.39 -10.56
CA VAL A 96 -12.62 -1.40 -9.65
C VAL A 96 -11.91 -1.32 -8.30
N GLY A 97 -12.63 -0.94 -7.24
CA GLY A 97 -12.07 -0.71 -5.91
C GLY A 97 -11.19 0.53 -5.80
N SER A 98 -11.40 1.54 -6.64
CA SER A 98 -10.68 2.82 -6.61
C SER A 98 -11.57 3.95 -7.10
N ARG A 99 -11.37 5.16 -6.56
CA ARG A 99 -12.23 6.33 -6.84
C ARG A 99 -13.70 6.01 -6.57
N ASP A 100 -13.94 5.35 -5.44
CA ASP A 100 -15.26 4.95 -5.00
C ASP A 100 -15.36 5.18 -3.49
N GLU A 101 -16.27 6.07 -3.08
CA GLU A 101 -16.46 6.45 -1.68
C GLU A 101 -16.90 5.27 -0.79
N ASN A 102 -17.51 4.23 -1.37
CA ASN A 102 -17.91 3.04 -0.62
C ASN A 102 -16.75 2.04 -0.42
N THR A 103 -15.63 2.22 -1.13
CA THR A 103 -14.45 1.36 -1.00
C THR A 103 -13.20 2.20 -0.74
N ASN A 104 -12.50 2.62 -1.79
CA ASN A 104 -11.29 3.43 -1.72
C ASN A 104 -11.48 4.74 -2.50
N PRO A 105 -11.42 5.92 -1.84
CA PRO A 105 -11.65 7.20 -2.50
C PRO A 105 -10.46 7.66 -3.37
N TYR A 106 -9.30 7.00 -3.26
CA TYR A 106 -8.10 7.33 -4.02
C TYR A 106 -8.02 6.62 -5.38
N CYS A 107 -7.13 7.12 -6.24
CA CYS A 107 -6.81 6.49 -7.51
C CYS A 107 -5.61 5.54 -7.37
N SER A 108 -5.74 4.32 -7.89
CA SER A 108 -4.65 3.34 -7.90
C SER A 108 -3.56 3.59 -8.95
N ARG A 109 -3.66 4.69 -9.71
CA ARG A 109 -2.65 5.26 -10.63
C ARG A 109 -2.23 4.42 -11.84
N VAL A 110 -2.09 3.10 -11.71
CA VAL A 110 -1.53 2.22 -12.73
C VAL A 110 -2.58 1.51 -13.60
N CYS A 111 -3.85 1.49 -13.16
CA CYS A 111 -4.89 0.68 -13.78
C CYS A 111 -5.29 1.09 -15.20
N CYS A 112 -5.18 2.38 -15.55
CA CYS A 112 -5.38 2.82 -16.93
C CYS A 112 -4.29 2.26 -17.86
N MET A 113 -3.04 2.25 -17.38
CA MET A 113 -1.89 1.87 -18.19
C MET A 113 -1.74 0.36 -18.31
N TYR A 114 -1.91 -0.42 -17.22
CA TYR A 114 -1.85 -1.87 -17.36
C TYR A 114 -3.03 -2.40 -18.20
N ALA A 115 -4.22 -1.81 -18.13
CA ALA A 115 -5.36 -2.27 -18.94
C ALA A 115 -5.09 -2.02 -20.43
N THR A 116 -4.57 -0.83 -20.75
CA THR A 116 -4.11 -0.49 -22.11
C THR A 116 -3.02 -1.46 -22.58
N LYS A 117 -2.04 -1.79 -21.73
CA LYS A 117 -0.98 -2.76 -22.03
C LYS A 117 -1.54 -4.15 -22.29
N GLN A 118 -2.40 -4.65 -21.40
CA GLN A 118 -3.01 -5.96 -21.52
C GLN A 118 -3.89 -6.05 -22.76
N ALA A 119 -4.66 -5.01 -23.08
CA ALA A 119 -5.44 -4.93 -24.31
C ALA A 119 -4.56 -5.03 -25.57
N LEU A 120 -3.42 -4.34 -25.61
CA LEU A 120 -2.46 -4.46 -26.72
C LEU A 120 -1.86 -5.87 -26.81
N LEU A 121 -1.47 -6.47 -25.69
CA LEU A 121 -0.94 -7.84 -25.66
C LEU A 121 -1.98 -8.88 -26.09
N ILE A 122 -3.27 -8.65 -25.79
CA ILE A 122 -4.36 -9.47 -26.30
C ILE A 122 -4.45 -9.30 -27.82
N LYS A 123 -4.44 -8.07 -28.35
CA LYS A 123 -4.46 -7.82 -29.80
C LYS A 123 -3.30 -8.47 -30.54
N GLU A 124 -2.11 -8.47 -29.97
CA GLU A 124 -0.95 -9.17 -30.56
C GLU A 124 -1.16 -10.69 -30.70
N ARG A 125 -1.99 -11.29 -29.83
CA ARG A 125 -2.24 -12.75 -29.81
C ARG A 125 -3.54 -13.17 -30.46
N ILE A 126 -4.53 -12.29 -30.41
CA ILE A 126 -5.86 -12.46 -30.99
C ILE A 126 -6.16 -11.18 -31.79
N PRO A 127 -5.61 -11.03 -33.01
CA PRO A 127 -5.71 -9.80 -33.81
C PRO A 127 -7.15 -9.32 -34.03
N ASP A 128 -8.07 -10.27 -34.22
CA ASP A 128 -9.49 -10.00 -34.47
C ASP A 128 -10.32 -9.74 -33.21
N ALA A 129 -9.72 -9.77 -32.01
CA ALA A 129 -10.47 -9.54 -30.76
C ALA A 129 -11.03 -8.11 -30.71
N GLU A 130 -12.32 -7.96 -30.42
CA GLU A 130 -12.91 -6.66 -30.10
C GLU A 130 -12.68 -6.36 -28.62
N ILE A 131 -11.96 -5.28 -28.33
CA ILE A 131 -11.64 -4.89 -26.95
C ILE A 131 -12.31 -3.56 -26.63
N LEU A 132 -13.05 -3.54 -25.53
CA LEU A 132 -13.75 -2.37 -24.98
C LEU A 132 -13.14 -2.03 -23.62
N ILE A 133 -12.79 -0.78 -23.37
CA ILE A 133 -12.30 -0.30 -22.07
C ILE A 133 -13.30 0.73 -21.54
N PHE A 134 -14.06 0.37 -20.51
CA PHE A 134 -15.02 1.24 -19.82
C PHE A 134 -14.31 2.07 -18.75
N TYR A 135 -14.34 3.40 -18.88
CA TYR A 135 -13.53 4.29 -18.06
C TYR A 135 -14.28 5.58 -17.65
N ILE A 136 -13.79 6.24 -16.59
CA ILE A 136 -14.23 7.59 -16.20
C ILE A 136 -13.28 8.64 -16.80
N ASP A 137 -11.99 8.51 -16.46
CA ASP A 137 -10.89 9.29 -17.04
C ASP A 137 -9.74 8.34 -17.38
N VAL A 138 -9.11 8.54 -18.54
CA VAL A 138 -7.84 7.85 -18.87
C VAL A 138 -6.71 8.64 -18.22
N ARG A 139 -6.04 8.03 -17.24
CA ARG A 139 -4.91 8.66 -16.54
C ARG A 139 -3.58 8.17 -17.07
N ALA A 140 -3.20 8.68 -18.24
CA ALA A 140 -1.94 8.40 -18.91
C ALA A 140 -0.82 9.38 -18.47
N ALA A 141 -0.60 9.48 -17.16
CA ALA A 141 0.33 10.45 -16.57
C ALA A 141 1.73 9.84 -16.42
N GLY A 142 2.58 10.07 -17.43
CA GLY A 142 3.98 9.61 -17.48
C GLY A 142 4.59 9.89 -18.85
N LYS A 143 5.92 9.83 -18.96
CA LYS A 143 6.60 10.01 -20.25
C LYS A 143 6.21 8.87 -21.20
N GLY A 144 5.65 9.18 -22.38
CA GLY A 144 5.25 8.18 -23.36
C GLY A 144 3.88 7.54 -23.09
N TYR A 145 3.18 7.90 -22.01
CA TYR A 145 1.94 7.21 -21.63
C TYR A 145 0.75 7.65 -22.51
N GLU A 146 0.68 8.93 -22.86
CA GLU A 146 -0.34 9.45 -23.78
C GLU A 146 -0.15 8.88 -25.19
N GLU A 147 1.09 8.78 -25.64
CA GLU A 147 1.46 8.16 -26.91
C GLU A 147 1.12 6.66 -26.92
N PHE A 148 1.30 5.98 -25.79
CA PHE A 148 0.89 4.58 -25.63
C PHE A 148 -0.64 4.40 -25.67
N TYR A 149 -1.38 5.30 -25.03
CA TYR A 149 -2.84 5.35 -25.10
C TYR A 149 -3.33 5.58 -26.54
N LYS A 150 -2.75 6.56 -27.26
CA LYS A 150 -3.07 6.81 -28.67
C LYS A 150 -2.73 5.62 -29.57
N ARG A 151 -1.59 4.97 -29.34
CA ARG A 151 -1.25 3.73 -30.04
C ARG A 151 -2.32 2.67 -29.85
N ALA A 152 -2.80 2.46 -28.62
CA ALA A 152 -3.86 1.51 -28.36
C ALA A 152 -5.15 1.80 -29.13
N GLN A 153 -5.55 3.06 -29.22
CA GLN A 153 -6.69 3.48 -30.03
C GLN A 153 -6.47 3.19 -31.53
N ASN A 154 -5.27 3.47 -32.05
CA ASN A 154 -4.92 3.18 -33.46
C ASN A 154 -4.92 1.68 -33.79
N GLU A 155 -4.63 0.83 -32.81
CA GLU A 155 -4.72 -0.64 -32.91
C GLU A 155 -6.16 -1.17 -32.75
N GLY A 156 -7.15 -0.26 -32.72
CA GLY A 156 -8.57 -0.60 -32.68
C GLY A 156 -9.13 -0.92 -31.29
N ILE A 157 -8.40 -0.60 -30.21
CA ILE A 157 -8.94 -0.72 -28.84
C ILE A 157 -9.93 0.43 -28.62
N ARG A 158 -11.16 0.09 -28.25
CA ARG A 158 -12.25 1.05 -28.10
C ARG A 158 -12.37 1.48 -26.64
N TYR A 159 -12.39 2.79 -26.41
CA TYR A 159 -12.57 3.38 -25.09
C TYR A 159 -13.99 3.93 -24.98
N VAL A 160 -14.74 3.49 -23.99
CA VAL A 160 -16.13 3.91 -23.72
C VAL A 160 -16.15 4.69 -22.41
N ARG A 161 -16.51 5.97 -22.46
CA ARG A 161 -16.52 6.81 -21.27
C ARG A 161 -17.81 6.60 -20.48
N GLY A 162 -17.77 5.65 -19.56
CA GLY A 162 -18.88 5.26 -18.69
C GLY A 162 -18.40 4.36 -17.56
N LYS A 163 -18.86 4.62 -16.34
CA LYS A 163 -18.70 3.65 -15.23
C LYS A 163 -19.73 2.53 -15.46
N VAL A 164 -19.27 1.28 -15.48
CA VAL A 164 -20.17 0.13 -15.59
C VAL A 164 -21.06 0.07 -14.36
N ALA A 165 -22.37 -0.02 -14.60
CA ALA A 165 -23.40 -0.11 -13.57
C ALA A 165 -23.67 -1.55 -13.15
N ASP A 166 -23.65 -2.49 -14.09
CA ASP A 166 -23.96 -3.90 -13.85
C ASP A 166 -23.27 -4.81 -14.87
N VAL A 167 -22.85 -5.97 -14.40
CA VAL A 167 -22.45 -7.12 -15.22
C VAL A 167 -23.38 -8.27 -14.88
N SER A 168 -24.05 -8.82 -15.88
CA SER A 168 -24.94 -9.97 -15.72
C SER A 168 -24.64 -11.06 -16.76
N LYS A 169 -25.23 -12.24 -16.60
CA LYS A 169 -25.07 -13.35 -17.55
C LYS A 169 -26.35 -13.57 -18.34
N ASN A 170 -26.27 -13.51 -19.67
CA ASN A 170 -27.39 -13.88 -20.53
C ASN A 170 -27.62 -15.39 -20.44
N ARG A 171 -28.86 -15.80 -20.13
CA ARG A 171 -29.22 -17.21 -19.92
C ARG A 171 -29.20 -18.05 -21.20
N GLU A 172 -29.47 -17.43 -22.34
CA GLU A 172 -29.55 -18.08 -23.65
C GLU A 172 -28.15 -18.18 -24.28
N THR A 173 -27.46 -17.05 -24.43
CA THR A 173 -26.15 -17.00 -25.09
C THR A 173 -25.00 -17.45 -24.19
N LYS A 174 -25.23 -17.53 -22.88
CA LYS A 174 -24.22 -17.79 -21.83
C LYS A 174 -23.09 -16.76 -21.78
N LYS A 175 -23.22 -15.64 -22.49
CA LYS A 175 -22.27 -14.52 -22.49
C LYS A 175 -22.52 -13.57 -21.33
N LEU A 176 -21.52 -12.73 -21.05
CA LEU A 176 -21.64 -11.64 -20.08
C LEU A 176 -22.22 -10.41 -20.77
N VAL A 177 -23.12 -9.72 -20.07
CA VAL A 177 -23.77 -8.50 -20.53
C VAL A 177 -23.28 -7.36 -19.64
N ILE A 178 -22.73 -6.32 -20.26
CA ILE A 178 -22.30 -5.11 -19.58
C ILE A 178 -23.32 -4.02 -19.80
N LYS A 179 -23.73 -3.36 -18.72
CA LYS A 179 -24.58 -2.16 -18.75
C LYS A 179 -23.81 -0.95 -18.24
N ALA A 180 -23.69 0.07 -19.08
CA ALA A 180 -23.04 1.33 -18.75
C ALA A 180 -23.75 2.49 -19.46
N GLU A 181 -23.58 3.70 -18.96
CA GLU A 181 -23.94 4.92 -19.70
C GLU A 181 -22.71 5.40 -20.49
N ASP A 182 -22.81 5.52 -21.82
CA ASP A 182 -21.82 6.26 -22.58
C ASP A 182 -22.10 7.76 -22.43
N THR A 183 -21.33 8.39 -21.56
CA THR A 183 -21.47 9.80 -21.22
C THR A 183 -21.12 10.75 -22.36
N LEU A 184 -20.42 10.29 -23.41
CA LEU A 184 -20.12 11.11 -24.59
C LEU A 184 -21.29 11.10 -25.58
N LEU A 185 -22.06 10.02 -25.62
CA LEU A 185 -23.26 9.90 -26.45
C LEU A 185 -24.56 10.24 -25.71
N GLY A 186 -24.53 10.30 -24.37
CA GLY A 186 -25.72 10.48 -23.53
C GLY A 186 -26.69 9.31 -23.65
N ALA A 187 -26.19 8.09 -23.88
CA ALA A 187 -26.99 6.92 -24.18
C ALA A 187 -26.55 5.71 -23.35
N MET A 188 -27.51 4.85 -23.00
CA MET A 188 -27.22 3.57 -22.39
C MET A 188 -26.58 2.63 -23.40
N VAL A 189 -25.49 2.00 -22.99
CA VAL A 189 -24.80 0.94 -23.72
C VAL A 189 -25.04 -0.37 -23.00
N GLU A 190 -25.64 -1.31 -23.71
CA GLU A 190 -25.77 -2.70 -23.30
C GLU A 190 -25.05 -3.57 -24.34
N THR A 191 -24.07 -4.35 -23.89
CA THR A 191 -23.22 -5.11 -24.82
C THR A 191 -22.84 -6.48 -24.29
N GLU A 192 -22.95 -7.49 -25.15
CA GLU A 192 -22.50 -8.85 -24.82
C GLU A 192 -21.01 -9.00 -25.09
N VAL A 193 -20.30 -9.64 -24.16
CA VAL A 193 -18.87 -9.95 -24.21
C VAL A 193 -18.61 -11.38 -23.76
N ASP A 194 -17.49 -11.93 -24.23
CA ASP A 194 -17.06 -13.30 -23.92
C ASP A 194 -16.22 -13.35 -22.62
N LEU A 195 -15.53 -12.25 -22.29
CA LEU A 195 -14.68 -12.13 -21.11
C LEU A 195 -14.76 -10.71 -20.53
N VAL A 196 -14.85 -10.60 -19.20
CA VAL A 196 -14.73 -9.34 -18.47
C VAL A 196 -13.45 -9.35 -17.64
N VAL A 197 -12.70 -8.26 -17.74
CA VAL A 197 -11.46 -8.02 -16.99
C VAL A 197 -11.67 -6.84 -16.05
N LEU A 198 -11.56 -7.09 -14.75
CA LEU A 198 -11.67 -6.08 -13.72
C LEU A 198 -10.31 -5.44 -13.46
N SER A 199 -10.17 -4.16 -13.81
CA SER A 199 -8.97 -3.38 -13.50
C SER A 199 -9.01 -2.93 -12.03
N ILE A 200 -8.65 -3.89 -11.16
CA ILE A 200 -8.63 -3.74 -9.71
C ILE A 200 -7.56 -2.77 -9.20
N GLY A 201 -7.90 -2.08 -8.12
CA GLY A 201 -7.04 -1.16 -7.42
C GLY A 201 -5.93 -1.82 -6.59
N LEU A 202 -4.98 -0.99 -6.16
CA LEU A 202 -3.93 -1.36 -5.21
C LEU A 202 -4.38 -0.95 -3.82
N ILE A 203 -4.18 -1.83 -2.85
CA ILE A 203 -4.40 -1.59 -1.42
C ILE A 203 -3.10 -1.81 -0.65
N PRO A 204 -2.97 -1.31 0.58
CA PRO A 204 -1.80 -1.58 1.41
C PRO A 204 -1.62 -3.09 1.60
N SER A 205 -0.37 -3.54 1.65
CA SER A 205 -0.05 -4.93 1.96
C SER A 205 -0.68 -5.34 3.29
N LYS A 206 -1.10 -6.60 3.45
CA LYS A 206 -1.56 -7.19 4.71
C LYS A 206 -0.59 -6.97 5.88
N ALA A 207 0.71 -6.87 5.58
CA ALA A 207 1.75 -6.61 6.57
C ALA A 207 1.83 -5.13 7.03
N THR A 208 1.20 -4.19 6.31
CA THR A 208 1.33 -2.74 6.54
C THR A 208 0.96 -2.36 7.96
N LYS A 209 -0.19 -2.82 8.46
CA LYS A 209 -0.67 -2.48 9.81
C LYS A 209 0.29 -3.01 10.89
N VAL A 210 0.67 -4.27 10.79
CA VAL A 210 1.60 -4.92 11.72
C VAL A 210 2.95 -4.20 11.74
N LEU A 211 3.50 -3.87 10.57
CA LEU A 211 4.76 -3.13 10.48
C LEU A 211 4.64 -1.70 10.99
N SER A 212 3.50 -1.03 10.79
CA SER A 212 3.27 0.31 11.33
C SER A 212 3.31 0.32 12.86
N GLU A 213 2.78 -0.71 13.49
CA GLU A 213 2.80 -0.89 14.95
C GLU A 213 4.21 -1.24 15.45
N ILE A 214 4.92 -2.15 14.76
CA ILE A 214 6.29 -2.55 15.13
C ILE A 214 7.27 -1.38 15.00
N LEU A 215 7.17 -0.60 13.91
CA LEU A 215 8.14 0.45 13.57
C LEU A 215 7.69 1.85 14.04
N GLY A 216 6.50 1.98 14.63
CA GLY A 216 5.94 3.26 15.06
C GLY A 216 5.62 4.23 13.91
N LEU A 217 5.28 3.70 12.73
CA LEU A 217 5.02 4.51 11.53
C LEU A 217 3.57 4.96 11.45
N SER A 218 3.35 6.17 10.93
CA SER A 218 2.01 6.69 10.65
C SER A 218 1.49 6.19 9.30
N LEU A 219 0.18 5.99 9.22
CA LEU A 219 -0.52 5.68 7.97
C LEU A 219 -1.30 6.90 7.47
N GLY A 220 -1.39 7.04 6.15
CA GLY A 220 -2.21 8.05 5.49
C GLY A 220 -3.72 7.71 5.51
N PRO A 221 -4.58 8.60 5.02
CA PRO A 221 -6.02 8.34 4.89
C PRO A 221 -6.32 7.21 3.88
N ASP A 222 -5.40 6.97 2.94
CA ASP A 222 -5.39 5.86 1.99
C ASP A 222 -4.85 4.55 2.60
N LYS A 223 -4.48 4.58 3.89
CA LYS A 223 -3.97 3.45 4.70
C LYS A 223 -2.57 2.95 4.29
N PHE A 224 -1.88 3.63 3.37
CA PHE A 224 -0.47 3.38 3.06
C PHE A 224 0.45 4.09 4.07
N PHE A 225 1.75 3.79 4.06
CA PHE A 225 2.70 4.48 4.93
C PHE A 225 2.81 5.95 4.56
N LYS A 226 2.70 6.82 5.57
CA LYS A 226 2.74 8.27 5.40
C LYS A 226 4.19 8.76 5.38
N GLU A 227 4.55 9.49 4.35
CA GLU A 227 5.82 10.21 4.30
C GLU A 227 5.87 11.38 5.29
N ALA A 228 7.07 11.82 5.66
CA ALA A 228 7.28 12.95 6.55
C ALA A 228 6.74 14.26 5.96
N HIS A 229 6.97 14.49 4.66
CA HIS A 229 6.41 15.63 3.95
C HIS A 229 6.28 15.35 2.45
N PRO A 230 5.10 15.55 1.82
CA PRO A 230 4.83 15.14 0.44
C PRO A 230 5.81 15.65 -0.63
N LYS A 231 6.41 16.82 -0.40
CA LYS A 231 7.36 17.47 -1.32
C LYS A 231 8.82 17.42 -0.88
N LEU A 232 9.11 17.88 0.34
CA LEU A 232 10.47 18.03 0.86
C LEU A 232 11.11 16.71 1.31
N ARG A 233 10.31 15.77 1.81
CA ARG A 233 10.77 14.51 2.41
C ARG A 233 9.85 13.36 1.99
N PRO A 234 9.76 13.04 0.68
CA PRO A 234 8.77 12.11 0.15
C PRO A 234 9.09 10.62 0.39
N VAL A 235 10.31 10.32 0.86
CA VAL A 235 10.78 8.95 1.16
C VAL A 235 11.15 8.75 2.63
N ASP A 236 11.21 9.85 3.39
CA ASP A 236 11.44 9.83 4.83
C ASP A 236 10.13 9.55 5.57
N THR A 237 10.24 9.01 6.77
CA THR A 237 9.13 8.98 7.73
C THR A 237 9.36 9.99 8.86
N LEU A 238 8.38 10.15 9.75
CA LEU A 238 8.56 10.94 10.97
C LEU A 238 9.43 10.24 12.02
N VAL A 239 9.77 8.97 11.80
CA VAL A 239 10.69 8.22 12.66
C VAL A 239 12.06 8.23 11.99
N ASP A 240 13.02 8.93 12.61
CA ASP A 240 14.36 9.03 12.07
C ASP A 240 15.03 7.65 11.94
N GLY A 241 15.80 7.49 10.87
CA GLY A 241 16.41 6.21 10.50
C GLY A 241 15.46 5.24 9.79
N ILE A 242 14.15 5.51 9.74
CA ILE A 242 13.18 4.69 9.01
C ILE A 242 12.66 5.41 7.77
N PHE A 243 12.74 4.73 6.64
CA PHE A 243 12.35 5.23 5.33
C PHE A 243 11.32 4.34 4.65
N ILE A 244 10.66 4.86 3.62
CA ILE A 244 9.67 4.14 2.81
C ILE A 244 10.06 4.20 1.34
N ALA A 245 9.77 3.13 0.60
CA ALA A 245 10.06 3.05 -0.83
C ALA A 245 9.01 2.25 -1.60
N GLY A 246 8.74 2.66 -2.84
CA GLY A 246 7.88 1.93 -3.74
C GLY A 246 6.40 1.99 -3.33
N ALA A 247 5.65 0.98 -3.73
CA ALA A 247 4.21 0.95 -3.53
C ALA A 247 3.76 0.86 -2.05
N ALA A 248 4.68 0.61 -1.11
CA ALA A 248 4.40 0.69 0.32
C ALA A 248 3.98 2.10 0.77
N GLN A 249 4.49 3.14 0.12
CA GLN A 249 4.12 4.54 0.38
C GLN A 249 2.80 4.95 -0.32
N GLY A 250 2.33 4.17 -1.29
CA GLY A 250 1.10 4.49 -2.04
C GLY A 250 1.16 4.04 -3.50
N PRO A 251 0.01 4.01 -4.22
CA PRO A 251 -0.06 3.46 -5.57
C PRO A 251 0.86 4.18 -6.56
N LYS A 252 1.73 3.42 -7.23
CA LYS A 252 2.67 3.92 -8.25
C LYS A 252 3.13 2.81 -9.18
N ASP A 253 3.71 3.21 -10.31
CA ASP A 253 4.29 2.30 -11.28
C ASP A 253 5.75 1.92 -10.95
N ILE A 254 6.33 1.10 -11.83
CA ILE A 254 7.68 0.58 -11.68
C ILE A 254 8.72 1.71 -11.75
N PRO A 255 8.73 2.61 -12.77
CA PRO A 255 9.70 3.69 -12.83
C PRO A 255 9.76 4.54 -11.56
N ASP A 256 8.60 4.93 -11.03
CA ASP A 256 8.54 5.72 -9.80
C ASP A 256 8.99 4.93 -8.57
N SER A 257 8.68 3.63 -8.52
CA SER A 257 9.14 2.76 -7.43
C SER A 257 10.66 2.62 -7.43
N VAL A 258 11.28 2.50 -8.60
CA VAL A 258 12.74 2.43 -8.76
C VAL A 258 13.40 3.77 -8.42
N ALA A 259 12.80 4.88 -8.84
CA ALA A 259 13.26 6.21 -8.49
C ALA A 259 13.21 6.44 -6.97
N GLN A 260 12.10 6.06 -6.31
CA GLN A 260 12.00 6.11 -4.85
C GLN A 260 13.03 5.21 -4.18
N ALA A 261 13.22 3.96 -4.63
CA ALA A 261 14.24 3.08 -4.05
C ALA A 261 15.64 3.71 -4.08
N SER A 262 15.99 4.37 -5.18
CA SER A 262 17.27 5.08 -5.31
C SER A 262 17.37 6.28 -4.36
N ALA A 263 16.30 7.09 -4.27
CA ALA A 263 16.24 8.22 -3.35
C ALA A 263 16.34 7.78 -1.88
N THR A 264 15.65 6.71 -1.52
CA THR A 264 15.65 6.14 -0.17
C THR A 264 17.02 5.57 0.20
N ALA A 265 17.68 4.86 -0.72
CA ALA A 265 19.04 4.36 -0.51
C ALA A 265 20.02 5.52 -0.21
N GLN A 266 19.93 6.62 -0.96
CA GLN A 266 20.76 7.80 -0.72
C GLN A 266 20.48 8.45 0.65
N LYS A 267 19.20 8.58 1.02
CA LYS A 267 18.80 9.14 2.32
C LYS A 267 19.28 8.29 3.48
N ALA A 268 19.15 6.97 3.39
CA ALA A 268 19.67 6.04 4.38
C ALA A 268 21.20 6.13 4.48
N SER A 269 21.90 6.22 3.33
CA SER A 269 23.35 6.37 3.31
C SER A 269 23.83 7.63 4.03
N ILE A 270 23.11 8.74 3.96
CA ILE A 270 23.51 9.99 4.66
C ILE A 270 23.63 9.76 6.17
N LEU A 271 22.63 9.11 6.79
CA LEU A 271 22.69 8.78 8.22
C LEU A 271 23.82 7.79 8.52
N MET A 272 23.92 6.72 7.74
CA MET A 272 24.93 5.68 7.98
C MET A 272 26.36 6.18 7.77
N SER A 273 26.60 7.09 6.82
CA SER A 273 27.93 7.62 6.50
C SER A 273 28.40 8.68 7.51
N ALA A 274 27.49 9.36 8.21
CA ALA A 274 27.87 10.35 9.21
C ALA A 274 28.53 9.71 10.44
N GLY A 275 28.22 8.44 10.75
CA GLY A 275 28.75 7.71 11.92
C GLY A 275 28.17 8.17 13.27
N GLU A 276 27.63 9.37 13.33
CA GLU A 276 26.91 9.95 14.47
C GLU A 276 25.62 10.65 14.01
N TYR A 277 24.64 10.75 14.90
CA TYR A 277 23.36 11.39 14.63
C TYR A 277 22.92 12.23 15.83
N GLU A 278 22.57 13.48 15.58
CA GLU A 278 22.05 14.38 16.60
C GLU A 278 20.55 14.11 16.80
N VAL A 279 20.18 13.77 18.04
CA VAL A 279 18.79 13.61 18.46
C VAL A 279 18.30 14.89 19.13
N GLU A 280 17.05 15.26 18.89
CA GLU A 280 16.44 16.41 19.57
C GLU A 280 16.48 16.21 21.10
N ALA A 281 16.95 17.23 21.82
CA ALA A 281 17.06 17.20 23.27
C ALA A 281 15.70 17.42 24.00
N VAL A 282 14.58 17.32 23.28
CA VAL A 282 13.21 17.38 23.80
C VAL A 282 12.87 16.03 24.45
N VAL A 283 13.67 15.61 25.42
CA VAL A 283 13.49 14.36 26.15
C VAL A 283 12.86 14.63 27.52
N ALA A 284 12.13 13.65 28.03
CA ALA A 284 11.65 13.68 29.40
C ALA A 284 12.80 13.42 30.39
N ARG A 285 12.79 14.10 31.54
CA ARG A 285 13.71 13.89 32.65
C ARG A 285 12.97 13.69 33.95
N VAL A 286 13.59 12.91 34.83
CA VAL A 286 13.07 12.56 36.14
C VAL A 286 13.88 13.31 37.19
N ASP A 287 13.18 13.99 38.09
CA ASP A 287 13.70 14.50 39.34
C ASP A 287 13.64 13.37 40.38
N GLU A 288 14.81 12.89 40.80
CA GLU A 288 14.92 11.76 41.72
C GLU A 288 14.40 12.09 43.12
N ASP A 289 14.48 13.35 43.55
CA ASP A 289 14.06 13.78 44.88
C ASP A 289 12.53 13.85 45.01
N LEU A 290 11.84 14.06 43.88
CA LEU A 290 10.37 14.10 43.82
C LEU A 290 9.74 12.76 43.40
N CYS A 291 10.54 11.83 42.88
CA CYS A 291 10.05 10.57 42.36
C CYS A 291 9.66 9.60 43.49
N SER A 292 8.39 9.24 43.55
CA SER A 292 7.89 8.24 44.52
C SER A 292 7.97 6.80 44.02
N LYS A 293 8.54 6.56 42.83
CA LYS A 293 8.63 5.24 42.17
C LYS A 293 7.28 4.49 42.08
N CYS A 294 6.20 5.21 41.80
CA CYS A 294 4.86 4.61 41.62
C CYS A 294 4.67 3.80 40.32
N LEU A 295 5.65 3.88 39.39
CA LEU A 295 5.69 3.19 38.10
C LEU A 295 4.57 3.51 37.10
N ILE A 296 3.70 4.47 37.38
CA ILE A 296 2.62 4.90 36.46
C ILE A 296 3.15 5.32 35.09
N CYS A 297 4.32 5.95 35.05
CA CYS A 297 4.95 6.42 33.82
C CYS A 297 5.42 5.29 32.90
N VAL A 298 5.76 4.11 33.42
CA VAL A 298 6.35 3.00 32.65
C VAL A 298 5.41 2.53 31.52
N PRO A 299 4.15 2.14 31.78
CA PRO A 299 3.23 1.74 30.72
C PRO A 299 2.77 2.90 29.83
N MET A 300 2.98 4.15 30.24
CA MET A 300 2.61 5.34 29.44
C MET A 300 3.60 5.63 28.31
N CYS A 301 4.77 5.00 28.30
CA CYS A 301 5.77 5.21 27.26
C CYS A 301 5.58 4.20 26.11
N PRO A 302 5.12 4.63 24.92
CA PRO A 302 4.94 3.71 23.78
C PRO A 302 6.27 3.25 23.17
N PHE A 303 7.39 3.86 23.57
CA PHE A 303 8.74 3.60 23.06
C PHE A 303 9.59 2.77 24.02
N ASN A 304 9.03 2.32 25.15
CA ASN A 304 9.75 1.61 26.22
C ASN A 304 11.02 2.34 26.70
N ALA A 305 10.99 3.67 26.70
CA ALA A 305 12.14 4.50 27.08
C ALA A 305 12.33 4.62 28.60
N ILE A 306 11.45 4.04 29.42
CA ILE A 306 11.46 4.21 30.88
C ILE A 306 11.76 2.89 31.56
N VAL A 307 12.82 2.85 32.34
CA VAL A 307 13.29 1.68 33.09
C VAL A 307 13.18 1.96 34.58
N ALA A 308 12.70 0.99 35.36
CA ALA A 308 12.68 1.09 36.81
C ALA A 308 14.08 0.78 37.38
N GLU A 309 14.60 1.67 38.23
CA GLU A 309 15.85 1.45 38.99
C GLU A 309 15.52 1.24 40.47
N GLU A 310 16.53 1.11 41.35
CA GLU A 310 16.30 0.79 42.77
C GLU A 310 15.44 1.84 43.49
N LYS A 311 15.72 3.14 43.30
CA LYS A 311 15.06 4.23 44.03
C LYS A 311 14.18 5.14 43.18
N THR A 312 14.34 5.10 41.86
CA THR A 312 13.64 5.99 40.91
C THR A 312 13.31 5.24 39.62
N VAL A 313 12.85 5.96 38.61
CA VAL A 313 12.79 5.49 37.22
C VAL A 313 13.78 6.31 36.40
N LYS A 314 14.40 5.67 35.40
CA LYS A 314 15.33 6.31 34.49
C LYS A 314 14.74 6.35 33.09
N ILE A 315 14.92 7.48 32.44
CA ILE A 315 14.54 7.66 31.03
C ILE A 315 15.81 7.46 30.20
N ILE A 316 15.73 6.57 29.21
CA ILE A 316 16.79 6.36 28.23
C ILE A 316 16.62 7.45 27.17
N ASP A 317 17.47 8.49 27.25
CA ASP A 317 17.39 9.69 26.41
C ASP A 317 17.25 9.34 24.91
N VAL A 318 18.00 8.36 24.41
CA VAL A 318 18.00 7.94 22.99
C VAL A 318 16.66 7.34 22.53
N LEU A 319 15.91 6.70 23.45
CA LEU A 319 14.61 6.10 23.14
C LEU A 319 13.45 7.09 23.34
N CYS A 320 13.68 8.19 24.07
CA CYS A 320 12.64 9.15 24.38
C CYS A 320 12.34 10.05 23.18
N LYS A 321 11.14 9.94 22.61
CA LYS A 321 10.67 10.82 21.51
C LYS A 321 9.95 12.08 21.97
N GLY A 322 10.08 12.46 23.24
CA GLY A 322 9.57 13.74 23.73
C GLY A 322 8.05 13.93 23.76
N CYS A 323 7.24 12.87 23.64
CA CYS A 323 5.77 13.00 23.54
C CYS A 323 5.09 13.56 24.81
N GLY A 324 5.79 13.65 25.93
CA GLY A 324 5.28 14.23 27.18
C GLY A 324 4.24 13.39 27.95
N ALA A 325 3.84 12.22 27.44
CA ALA A 325 2.78 11.39 28.06
C ALA A 325 3.11 10.99 29.52
N CYS A 326 4.36 10.60 29.79
CA CYS A 326 4.80 10.26 31.15
C CYS A 326 4.87 11.48 32.08
N ALA A 327 5.24 12.66 31.56
CA ALA A 327 5.29 13.91 32.30
C ALA A 327 3.88 14.34 32.72
N ALA A 328 2.93 14.31 31.79
CA ALA A 328 1.53 14.64 32.05
C ALA A 328 0.87 13.68 33.06
N ALA A 329 1.26 12.40 33.04
CA ALA A 329 0.71 11.38 33.93
C ALA A 329 1.36 11.33 35.32
N CYS A 330 2.49 12.01 35.54
CA CYS A 330 3.25 11.92 36.79
C CYS A 330 2.51 12.63 37.94
N PRO A 331 2.03 11.90 38.97
CA PRO A 331 1.24 12.51 40.04
C PRO A 331 2.08 13.39 40.97
N THR A 332 3.37 13.08 41.14
CA THR A 332 4.29 13.88 41.95
C THR A 332 4.96 15.00 41.17
N LYS A 333 4.66 15.14 39.87
CA LYS A 333 5.31 16.07 38.94
C LYS A 333 6.84 15.93 38.90
N ALA A 334 7.34 14.74 39.23
CA ALA A 334 8.76 14.41 39.16
C ALA A 334 9.27 14.25 37.73
N ILE A 335 8.41 14.25 36.72
CA ILE A 335 8.81 14.10 35.33
C ILE A 335 8.48 15.38 34.57
N ASP A 336 9.50 15.99 33.96
CA ASP A 336 9.37 17.14 33.07
C ASP A 336 9.78 16.77 31.65
N ALA A 337 9.04 17.24 30.65
CA ALA A 337 9.48 17.22 29.25
C ALA A 337 10.32 18.47 28.97
N LYS A 338 11.59 18.31 28.59
CA LYS A 338 12.44 19.46 28.19
C LYS A 338 11.75 20.22 27.05
N HIS A 339 11.83 21.55 27.09
CA HIS A 339 11.11 22.50 26.22
C HIS A 339 9.57 22.53 26.35
N PHE A 340 8.96 21.63 27.13
CA PHE A 340 7.52 21.60 27.40
C PHE A 340 7.25 21.39 28.90
N LYS A 341 8.01 22.10 29.75
CA LYS A 341 7.83 22.02 31.21
C LYS A 341 6.48 22.57 31.63
N ASN A 342 5.97 22.09 32.76
CA ASN A 342 4.71 22.57 33.33
C ASN A 342 4.67 24.10 33.47
N GLU A 343 5.77 24.72 33.91
CA GLU A 343 5.89 26.18 34.05
C GLU A 343 5.78 26.92 32.72
N GLN A 344 6.38 26.36 31.66
CA GLN A 344 6.36 26.94 30.32
C GLN A 344 4.94 26.91 29.75
N ILE A 345 4.26 25.77 29.85
CA ILE A 345 2.87 25.60 29.40
C ILE A 345 1.92 26.51 30.20
N LEU A 346 2.09 26.59 31.52
CA LEU A 346 1.29 27.49 32.35
C LEU A 346 1.53 28.97 32.01
N ALA A 347 2.76 29.35 31.65
CA ALA A 347 3.07 30.69 31.18
C ALA A 347 2.38 31.00 29.84
N GLU A 348 2.38 30.06 28.89
CA GLU A 348 1.66 30.19 27.61
C GLU A 348 0.14 30.34 27.82
N ILE A 349 -0.45 29.53 28.70
CA ILE A 349 -1.89 29.62 29.04
C ILE A 349 -2.21 30.99 29.66
N LYS A 350 -1.41 31.45 30.63
CA LYS A 350 -1.60 32.75 31.27
C LYS A 350 -1.52 33.89 30.25
N ALA A 351 -0.54 33.84 29.35
CA ALA A 351 -0.39 34.82 28.28
C ALA A 351 -1.63 34.84 27.37
N ALA A 352 -2.12 33.67 26.94
CA ALA A 352 -3.32 33.59 26.11
C ALA A 352 -4.59 34.15 26.80
N LEU A 353 -4.72 33.94 28.12
CA LEU A 353 -5.84 34.45 28.92
C LEU A 353 -5.71 35.93 29.31
N SER A 354 -4.50 36.50 29.24
CA SER A 354 -4.25 37.91 29.57
C SER A 354 -4.69 38.89 28.47
N VAL A 355 -5.07 38.40 27.28
CA VAL A 355 -5.63 39.20 26.18
C VAL A 355 -7.10 39.54 26.48
N GLY A 356 -7.28 40.37 27.50
CA GLY A 356 -8.56 40.92 27.97
C GLY A 356 -8.39 42.19 28.79
N GLU A 357 -7.16 42.51 29.21
CA GLU A 357 -6.79 43.79 29.83
C GLU A 357 -6.06 44.68 28.81
N VAL A 358 -6.74 45.01 27.71
CA VAL A 358 -6.40 46.17 26.89
C VAL A 358 -7.52 47.18 27.10
N ASN A 359 -7.37 48.02 28.14
CA ASN A 359 -8.06 49.29 28.31
C ASN A 359 -7.02 50.35 28.66
#